data_AF-G0PHS9-F1
#
_entry.id   AF-G0PHS9-F1
#
_cell.length_a   1.000
_cell.length_b   1.000
_cell.length_c   1.000
_cell.angle_alpha   90.00
_cell.angle_beta   90.00
_cell.angle_gamma   90.00
#
_symmetry.space_group_name_H-M   'P 1'
#
loop_
_entity.id
_entity.type
_entity.pdbx_description
1 polymer ?
#
loop_
_entity_poly.entity_id
_entity_poly.type
_entity_poly.pdbx_seq_one_letter_code
_entity_poly.pdbx_strand_id
1 'polypeptide(L)'
;MNSDPSTSSSSEILETCRVCGLKSHGVHFGVASCRACAAFFRYQCRLCRYNKCVTMGMTAENVQWNRDPFPENRKRKEKGSEDEDDIERIPMKRPPLSPPHFLLTKPKRIVDLTILSGKIQKILNDKKYYDNPKLKKMNNLERLDFALREWRAKQKKEEDMEMISNLTIHEMFKMCEDQMLIIAAWLAHCPYFQKLESSERYRMFKVVWNVWRRFERVEMSVQMFGRKTPGRVMKFAINEKFYVTPKLSIDISKITDWPLSATFMGGMFRDSVRKLFEQTGVQLAYLEPSSMEMAYMLSQLSWQLAGQALQGKVMEISELQQEELADNLHHHYLQIKRRSNYAGRLVKLMSIVNIVKRLQIERRITVELAHVFDFFNVELSDPDMFKE
;
A
#
# COMPACT_ATOMS: atom_id res chain seq x y z
N MET A 1 -37.45 -19.84 53.00
CA MET A 1 -37.73 -19.92 51.56
C MET A 1 -37.16 -18.67 50.91
N ASN A 2 -36.30 -18.89 49.91
CA ASN A 2 -36.00 -18.06 48.74
C ASN A 2 -35.56 -16.58 48.92
N SER A 3 -34.24 -16.41 48.83
CA SER A 3 -33.48 -15.53 47.92
C SER A 3 -34.17 -14.37 47.17
N ASP A 4 -33.55 -13.18 47.24
CA ASP A 4 -33.31 -12.32 46.06
C ASP A 4 -31.98 -11.55 46.16
N PRO A 5 -31.24 -11.32 45.05
CA PRO A 5 -29.89 -10.78 45.04
C PRO A 5 -29.81 -9.28 44.67
N SER A 6 -28.73 -8.67 45.15
CA SER A 6 -28.22 -7.32 44.86
C SER A 6 -28.20 -6.94 43.38
N THR A 7 -28.78 -5.78 43.04
CA THR A 7 -28.63 -5.12 41.73
C THR A 7 -27.65 -3.95 41.82
N SER A 8 -26.37 -4.19 41.54
CA SER A 8 -25.38 -3.15 41.25
C SER A 8 -24.93 -3.29 39.79
N SER A 9 -25.56 -2.57 38.85
CA SER A 9 -25.18 -2.71 37.43
C SER A 9 -25.45 -1.49 36.55
N SER A 10 -25.29 -0.26 37.06
CA SER A 10 -25.60 0.97 36.30
C SER A 10 -24.43 1.93 36.06
N SER A 11 -23.27 1.70 36.69
CA SER A 11 -22.17 2.68 36.72
C SER A 11 -20.98 2.39 35.78
N GLU A 12 -20.81 1.17 35.26
CA GLU A 12 -19.65 0.82 34.41
C GLU A 12 -19.75 1.30 32.94
N ILE A 13 -20.94 1.71 32.48
CA ILE A 13 -21.20 2.03 31.06
C ILE A 13 -20.62 3.40 30.64
N LEU A 14 -20.20 4.24 31.60
CA LEU A 14 -19.75 5.61 31.37
C LEU A 14 -18.23 5.80 31.31
N GLU A 15 -17.43 4.78 31.64
CA GLU A 15 -15.96 4.93 31.77
C GLU A 15 -15.18 4.77 30.46
N THR A 16 -15.76 4.15 29.43
CA THR A 16 -15.08 3.88 28.16
C THR A 16 -15.76 4.56 26.97
N CYS A 17 -14.95 5.13 26.09
CA CYS A 17 -15.37 5.79 24.86
C CYS A 17 -15.86 4.73 23.89
N ARG A 18 -17.14 4.76 23.54
CA ARG A 18 -17.76 3.80 22.61
C ARG A 18 -17.25 3.91 21.16
N VAL A 19 -16.39 4.90 20.86
CA VAL A 19 -15.82 5.12 19.53
C VAL A 19 -14.44 4.50 19.37
N CYS A 20 -13.58 4.61 20.39
CA CYS A 20 -12.18 4.18 20.32
C CYS A 20 -11.72 3.30 21.48
N GLY A 21 -12.59 3.01 22.45
CA GLY A 21 -12.29 2.19 23.62
C GLY A 21 -11.49 2.87 24.74
N LEU A 22 -10.95 4.09 24.52
CA LEU A 22 -10.20 4.84 25.53
C LEU A 22 -11.11 5.44 26.62
N LYS A 23 -10.53 5.96 27.72
CA LYS A 23 -11.30 6.56 28.82
C LYS A 23 -12.25 7.67 28.33
N SER A 24 -13.55 7.47 28.59
CA SER A 24 -14.62 8.43 28.33
C SER A 24 -14.48 9.64 29.26
N HIS A 25 -14.84 10.82 28.76
CA HIS A 25 -14.85 12.05 29.55
C HIS A 25 -16.27 12.59 29.74
N GLY A 26 -17.27 11.77 29.45
CA GLY A 26 -18.68 12.10 29.55
C GLY A 26 -19.47 11.73 28.30
N VAL A 27 -20.76 12.04 28.33
CA VAL A 27 -21.65 11.87 27.19
C VAL A 27 -21.55 13.12 26.31
N HIS A 28 -21.05 12.95 25.09
CA HIS A 28 -21.05 13.99 24.08
C HIS A 28 -21.91 13.52 22.91
N PHE A 29 -22.93 14.31 22.57
CA PHE A 29 -23.91 13.97 21.53
C PHE A 29 -24.61 12.61 21.78
N GLY A 30 -24.99 12.33 23.04
CA GLY A 30 -25.75 11.12 23.40
C GLY A 30 -24.92 9.83 23.55
N VAL A 31 -23.61 9.86 23.27
CA VAL A 31 -22.72 8.69 23.40
C VAL A 31 -21.55 8.99 24.34
N ALA A 32 -21.22 8.05 25.23
CA ALA A 32 -20.02 8.11 26.07
C ALA A 32 -18.76 8.16 25.19
N SER A 33 -18.04 9.27 25.22
CA SER A 33 -16.89 9.51 24.34
C SER A 33 -15.78 10.32 25.02
N CYS A 34 -14.54 10.16 24.55
CA CYS A 34 -13.42 10.95 25.04
C CYS A 34 -13.39 12.35 24.39
N ARG A 35 -12.73 13.32 25.02
CA ARG A 35 -12.63 14.69 24.49
C ARG A 35 -12.01 14.74 23.10
N ALA A 36 -11.07 13.84 22.77
CA ALA A 36 -10.49 13.75 21.43
C ALA A 36 -11.49 13.24 20.38
N CYS A 37 -12.33 12.24 20.67
CA CYS A 37 -13.40 11.83 19.76
C CYS A 37 -14.51 12.89 19.66
N ALA A 38 -14.76 13.64 20.73
CA ALA A 38 -15.74 14.72 20.74
C ALA A 38 -15.26 15.99 19.99
N ALA A 39 -13.96 16.31 20.07
CA ALA A 39 -13.36 17.53 19.49
C ALA A 39 -12.63 17.29 18.16
N PHE A 40 -12.11 16.09 17.92
CA PHE A 40 -11.15 15.77 16.88
C PHE A 40 -11.64 14.63 15.98
N PHE A 41 -12.52 14.99 15.06
CA PHE A 41 -12.61 14.33 13.77
C PHE A 41 -12.62 15.41 12.68
N ARG A 42 -11.44 15.94 12.35
CA ARG A 42 -11.20 16.59 11.05
C ARG A 42 -11.19 15.50 9.96
N TYR A 43 -12.38 15.07 9.55
CA TYR A 43 -12.56 14.06 8.50
C TYR A 43 -13.00 14.78 7.22
N GLN A 44 -12.29 14.48 6.13
CA GLN A 44 -12.40 15.07 4.80
C GLN A 44 -13.73 14.79 4.07
N CYS A 45 -14.67 14.04 4.68
CA CYS A 45 -16.01 13.80 4.14
C CYS A 45 -17.10 14.03 5.19
N ARG A 46 -17.96 15.02 4.94
CA ARG A 46 -19.09 15.37 5.81
C ARG A 46 -20.15 14.27 5.87
N LEU A 47 -20.35 13.54 4.77
CA LEU A 47 -21.36 12.48 4.66
C LEU A 47 -20.99 11.25 5.51
N CYS A 48 -19.71 10.83 5.48
CA CYS A 48 -19.25 9.69 6.29
C CYS A 48 -19.38 9.96 7.80
N ARG A 49 -19.14 11.21 8.22
CA ARG A 49 -19.34 11.62 9.62
C ARG A 49 -20.81 11.54 10.01
N TYR A 50 -21.69 12.10 9.18
CA TYR A 50 -23.12 12.08 9.43
C TYR A 50 -23.65 10.65 9.59
N ASN A 51 -23.29 9.76 8.66
CA ASN A 51 -23.72 8.37 8.70
C ASN A 51 -23.27 7.66 9.98
N LYS A 52 -22.01 7.85 10.41
CA LYS A 52 -21.52 7.26 11.65
C LYS A 52 -22.23 7.81 12.89
N CYS A 53 -22.55 9.09 12.93
CA CYS A 53 -23.35 9.70 14.00
C CYS A 53 -24.72 9.02 14.11
N VAL A 54 -25.41 8.85 12.98
CA VAL A 54 -26.72 8.16 12.93
C VAL A 54 -26.60 6.69 13.35
N THR A 55 -25.60 5.96 12.87
CA THR A 55 -25.37 4.54 13.26
C THR A 55 -25.14 4.36 14.75
N MET A 56 -24.48 5.33 15.39
CA MET A 56 -24.24 5.32 16.84
C MET A 56 -25.45 5.77 17.67
N GLY A 57 -26.61 5.98 17.03
CA GLY A 57 -27.86 6.33 17.69
C GLY A 57 -28.09 7.83 17.87
N MET A 58 -27.33 8.70 17.20
CA MET A 58 -27.63 10.13 17.20
C MET A 58 -28.82 10.40 16.28
N THR A 59 -29.82 11.10 16.81
CA THR A 59 -31.05 11.38 16.09
C THR A 59 -31.24 12.89 15.91
N ALA A 60 -31.83 13.29 14.78
CA ALA A 60 -31.94 14.71 14.40
C ALA A 60 -32.98 15.46 15.26
N GLU A 61 -33.89 14.73 15.91
CA GLU A 61 -34.93 15.25 16.79
C GLU A 61 -34.34 15.86 18.07
N ASN A 62 -33.14 15.40 18.46
CA ASN A 62 -32.41 15.90 19.62
C ASN A 62 -31.51 17.12 19.30
N VAL A 63 -31.55 17.60 18.05
CA VAL A 63 -30.82 18.81 17.64
C VAL A 63 -31.68 20.02 18.01
N GLN A 64 -31.22 20.79 18.99
CA GLN A 64 -31.84 22.07 19.32
C GLN A 64 -31.65 23.05 18.16
N TRP A 65 -32.78 23.39 17.53
CA TRP A 65 -32.88 24.47 16.56
C TRP A 65 -33.00 25.79 17.32
N ASN A 66 -32.36 26.85 16.80
CA ASN A 66 -32.31 28.17 17.44
C ASN A 66 -31.65 28.13 18.83
N ARG A 67 -30.35 27.78 18.87
CA ARG A 67 -29.55 28.11 20.06
C ARG A 67 -29.56 29.63 20.21
N ASP A 68 -30.06 30.11 21.34
CA ASP A 68 -29.86 31.49 21.73
C ASP A 68 -28.36 31.80 21.64
N PRO A 69 -27.95 32.88 20.94
CA PRO A 69 -26.59 33.36 21.00
C PRO A 69 -26.18 33.47 22.46
N PHE A 70 -24.96 33.02 22.80
CA PHE A 70 -24.39 33.27 24.13
C PHE A 70 -24.57 34.74 24.46
N PRO A 71 -24.99 35.12 25.69
CA PRO A 71 -25.20 36.51 26.02
C PRO A 71 -23.86 37.23 25.92
N GLU A 72 -23.62 37.90 24.79
CA GLU A 72 -22.51 38.82 24.66
C GLU A 72 -22.74 39.96 25.64
N ASN A 73 -21.67 40.26 26.37
CA ASN A 73 -21.63 41.27 27.41
C ASN A 73 -22.37 42.54 26.97
N ARG A 74 -23.38 42.90 27.78
CA ARG A 74 -24.04 44.21 27.79
C ARG A 74 -23.04 45.35 27.57
N LYS A 75 -23.07 45.98 26.39
CA LYS A 75 -22.75 47.40 26.22
C LYS A 75 -23.78 48.08 25.32
N ARG A 76 -24.90 48.40 25.97
CA ARG A 76 -25.71 49.62 25.89
C ARG A 76 -25.27 50.64 24.80
N LYS A 77 -26.13 50.88 23.80
CA LYS A 77 -26.69 52.22 23.53
C LYS A 77 -27.94 52.15 22.63
N GLU A 78 -28.93 52.91 23.05
CA GLU A 78 -30.29 53.07 22.53
C GLU A 78 -30.39 53.88 21.22
N LYS A 79 -31.62 53.86 20.69
CA LYS A 79 -32.24 54.58 19.55
C LYS A 79 -32.12 53.83 18.23
N GLY A 80 -33.18 53.42 17.55
CA GLY A 80 -34.58 53.83 17.59
C GLY A 80 -34.95 54.36 16.21
N SER A 81 -35.57 53.51 15.38
CA SER A 81 -36.48 53.88 14.29
C SER A 81 -36.94 52.60 13.61
N GLU A 82 -38.26 52.50 13.50
CA GLU A 82 -39.02 51.55 12.69
C GLU A 82 -38.54 51.59 11.23
N ASP A 83 -38.64 50.45 10.54
CA ASP A 83 -39.20 50.35 9.18
C ASP A 83 -39.18 48.87 8.75
N GLU A 84 -40.38 48.34 8.56
CA GLU A 84 -40.66 47.05 7.91
C GLU A 84 -40.42 47.21 6.40
N ASP A 85 -39.57 46.36 5.82
CA ASP A 85 -39.53 46.18 4.37
C ASP A 85 -39.57 44.68 4.04
N ASP A 86 -40.72 44.29 3.51
CA ASP A 86 -41.01 43.02 2.85
C ASP A 86 -40.09 42.85 1.62
N ILE A 87 -39.28 41.80 1.62
CA ILE A 87 -38.61 41.32 0.41
C ILE A 87 -39.18 39.94 0.06
N GLU A 88 -40.08 39.95 -0.93
CA GLU A 88 -40.61 38.77 -1.62
C GLU A 88 -39.46 37.83 -2.04
N ARG A 89 -39.42 36.63 -1.44
CA ARG A 89 -38.53 35.55 -1.91
C ARG A 89 -39.28 34.65 -2.88
N ILE A 90 -38.88 34.76 -4.14
CA ILE A 90 -39.22 33.87 -5.26
C ILE A 90 -39.01 32.39 -4.84
N PRO A 91 -40.01 31.49 -5.00
CA PRO A 91 -39.86 30.09 -4.62
C PRO A 91 -39.05 29.31 -5.67
N MET A 92 -37.80 28.96 -5.35
CA MET A 92 -37.03 28.00 -6.12
C MET A 92 -37.62 26.59 -5.94
N LYS A 93 -38.19 26.02 -7.00
CA LYS A 93 -38.63 24.62 -7.08
C LYS A 93 -37.45 23.70 -6.75
N ARG A 94 -37.58 22.89 -5.68
CA ARG A 94 -36.65 21.81 -5.38
C ARG A 94 -36.74 20.73 -6.46
N PRO A 95 -35.62 20.21 -6.99
CA PRO A 95 -35.66 19.02 -7.84
C PRO A 95 -36.14 17.81 -7.01
N PRO A 96 -36.81 16.83 -7.63
CA PRO A 96 -37.29 15.66 -6.92
C PRO A 96 -36.11 14.84 -6.37
N LEU A 97 -36.16 14.54 -5.08
CA LEU A 97 -35.20 13.69 -4.37
C LEU A 97 -35.20 12.29 -4.99
N SER A 98 -34.03 11.83 -5.43
CA SER A 98 -33.80 10.43 -5.79
C SER A 98 -33.92 9.54 -4.54
N PRO A 99 -34.36 8.28 -4.66
CA PRO A 99 -34.55 7.41 -3.50
C PRO A 99 -33.24 7.12 -2.77
N PRO A 100 -33.26 6.88 -1.45
CA PRO A 100 -32.06 6.59 -0.67
C PRO A 100 -31.46 5.26 -1.11
N HIS A 101 -30.17 5.28 -1.49
CA HIS A 101 -29.37 4.08 -1.72
C HIS A 101 -29.26 3.28 -0.41
N PHE A 102 -30.07 2.24 -0.26
CA PHE A 102 -29.75 1.13 0.62
C PHE A 102 -28.39 0.56 0.20
N LEU A 103 -27.41 0.55 1.10
CA LEU A 103 -26.15 -0.18 0.92
C LEU A 103 -26.42 -1.68 1.04
N LEU A 104 -27.06 -2.25 0.01
CA LEU A 104 -26.83 -3.65 -0.32
C LEU A 104 -25.40 -3.74 -0.83
N THR A 105 -24.50 -4.37 -0.08
CA THR A 105 -23.19 -4.78 -0.60
C THR A 105 -23.47 -5.66 -1.82
N LYS A 106 -23.23 -5.12 -3.02
CA LYS A 106 -23.41 -5.88 -4.26
C LYS A 106 -22.51 -7.13 -4.19
N PRO A 107 -22.98 -8.28 -4.70
CA PRO A 107 -22.14 -9.47 -4.79
C PRO A 107 -20.90 -9.13 -5.63
N LYS A 108 -19.70 -9.31 -5.06
CA LYS A 108 -18.43 -9.06 -5.74
C LYS A 108 -18.11 -10.22 -6.69
N ARG A 109 -17.56 -9.90 -7.86
CA ARG A 109 -17.11 -10.93 -8.81
C ARG A 109 -15.79 -11.52 -8.32
N ILE A 110 -15.66 -12.85 -8.33
CA ILE A 110 -14.43 -13.53 -7.92
C ILE A 110 -13.49 -13.67 -9.12
N VAL A 111 -12.26 -13.16 -8.97
CA VAL A 111 -11.14 -13.42 -9.88
C VAL A 111 -10.40 -14.65 -9.36
N ASP A 112 -10.49 -15.73 -10.11
CA ASP A 112 -9.83 -16.98 -9.79
C ASP A 112 -8.34 -16.93 -10.16
N LEU A 113 -7.48 -17.14 -9.17
CA LEU A 113 -6.02 -17.16 -9.25
C LEU A 113 -5.48 -18.58 -9.02
N THR A 114 -6.33 -19.59 -8.84
CA THR A 114 -5.94 -20.95 -8.45
C THR A 114 -4.86 -21.53 -9.36
N ILE A 115 -5.01 -21.36 -10.67
CA ILE A 115 -4.02 -21.82 -11.67
C ILE A 115 -2.68 -21.09 -11.49
N LEU A 116 -2.71 -19.77 -11.30
CA LEU A 116 -1.51 -18.95 -11.10
C LEU A 116 -0.82 -19.32 -9.79
N SER A 117 -1.58 -19.41 -8.70
CA SER A 117 -1.13 -19.83 -7.37
C SER A 117 -0.48 -21.21 -7.41
N GLY A 118 -1.05 -22.17 -8.15
CA GLY A 118 -0.46 -23.48 -8.38
C GLY A 118 0.88 -23.41 -9.14
N LYS A 119 0.97 -22.59 -10.19
CA LYS A 119 2.23 -22.38 -10.94
C LYS A 119 3.31 -21.75 -10.05
N ILE A 120 2.96 -20.73 -9.28
CA ILE A 120 3.88 -20.05 -8.36
C ILE A 120 4.39 -21.04 -7.32
N GLN A 121 3.50 -21.74 -6.60
CA GLN A 121 3.89 -22.74 -5.61
C GLN A 121 4.76 -23.85 -6.21
N LYS A 122 4.46 -24.30 -7.43
CA LYS A 122 5.32 -25.26 -8.13
C LYS A 122 6.73 -24.72 -8.31
N ILE A 123 6.89 -23.47 -8.77
CA ILE A 123 8.21 -22.84 -8.96
C ILE A 123 8.95 -22.66 -7.62
N LEU A 124 8.29 -22.15 -6.59
CA LEU A 124 8.89 -21.90 -5.27
C LEU A 124 9.45 -23.18 -4.63
N ASN A 125 8.82 -24.32 -4.93
CA ASN A 125 9.16 -25.64 -4.39
C ASN A 125 10.05 -26.49 -5.30
N ASP A 126 10.38 -26.01 -6.51
CA ASP A 126 11.14 -26.77 -7.49
C ASP A 126 12.65 -26.74 -7.17
N LYS A 127 13.19 -27.91 -6.81
CA LYS A 127 14.59 -28.07 -6.44
C LYS A 127 15.55 -27.73 -7.58
N LYS A 128 15.12 -27.73 -8.84
CA LYS A 128 15.99 -27.42 -9.98
C LYS A 128 16.63 -26.04 -9.91
N TYR A 129 15.98 -25.07 -9.24
CA TYR A 129 16.52 -23.71 -9.09
C TYR A 129 17.68 -23.68 -8.11
N TYR A 130 17.57 -24.42 -7.00
CA TYR A 130 18.58 -24.52 -5.96
C TYR A 130 19.74 -25.47 -6.34
N ASP A 131 19.41 -26.63 -6.92
CA ASP A 131 20.36 -27.69 -7.29
C ASP A 131 21.01 -27.47 -8.68
N ASN A 132 20.84 -26.28 -9.26
CA ASN A 132 21.38 -25.96 -10.58
C ASN A 132 22.92 -26.12 -10.58
N PRO A 133 23.49 -26.94 -11.49
CA PRO A 133 24.94 -27.18 -11.55
C PRO A 133 25.80 -25.91 -11.66
N LYS A 134 25.28 -24.86 -12.32
CA LYS A 134 25.96 -23.57 -12.48
C LYS A 134 26.17 -22.84 -11.15
N LEU A 135 25.37 -23.15 -10.12
CA LEU A 135 25.35 -22.46 -8.82
C LEU A 135 26.23 -23.13 -7.77
N LYS A 136 26.78 -24.33 -8.03
CA LYS A 136 27.49 -25.14 -7.03
C LYS A 136 28.67 -24.42 -6.36
N LYS A 137 29.35 -23.53 -7.09
CA LYS A 137 30.51 -22.78 -6.61
C LYS A 137 30.17 -21.35 -6.16
N MET A 138 28.92 -20.93 -6.30
CA MET A 138 28.49 -19.56 -6.01
C MET A 138 28.02 -19.45 -4.57
N ASN A 139 28.42 -18.37 -3.90
CA ASN A 139 27.83 -17.97 -2.63
C ASN A 139 26.38 -17.51 -2.82
N ASN A 140 25.68 -17.31 -1.72
CA ASN A 140 24.26 -16.97 -1.72
C ASN A 140 23.95 -15.69 -2.50
N LEU A 141 24.72 -14.61 -2.30
CA LEU A 141 24.51 -13.36 -3.01
C LEU A 141 24.79 -13.50 -4.52
N GLU A 142 25.83 -14.26 -4.91
CA GLU A 142 26.14 -14.56 -6.31
C GLU A 142 25.02 -15.35 -7.00
N ARG A 143 24.35 -16.28 -6.30
CA ARG A 143 23.19 -17.01 -6.85
C ARG A 143 22.02 -16.06 -7.14
N LEU A 144 21.77 -15.12 -6.24
CA LEU A 144 20.70 -14.12 -6.39
C LEU A 144 21.00 -13.11 -7.49
N ASP A 145 22.27 -12.70 -7.62
CA ASP A 145 22.75 -11.88 -8.73
C ASP A 145 22.68 -12.63 -10.07
N PHE A 146 23.06 -13.91 -10.11
CA PHE A 146 22.91 -14.76 -11.30
C PHE A 146 21.45 -14.79 -11.77
N ALA A 147 20.51 -15.07 -10.88
CA ALA A 147 19.09 -15.10 -11.20
C ALA A 147 18.56 -13.73 -11.67
N LEU A 148 19.03 -12.64 -11.05
CA LEU A 148 18.67 -11.29 -11.45
C LEU A 148 19.18 -10.96 -12.85
N ARG A 149 20.41 -11.35 -13.19
CA ARG A 149 20.99 -11.14 -14.52
C ARG A 149 20.28 -11.94 -15.60
N GLU A 150 19.91 -13.19 -15.34
CA GLU A 150 19.13 -14.02 -16.28
C GLU A 150 17.78 -13.37 -16.62
N TRP A 151 17.12 -12.76 -15.63
CA TRP A 151 15.92 -11.95 -15.86
C TRP A 151 16.22 -10.71 -16.69
N ARG A 152 17.23 -9.93 -16.28
CA ARG A 152 17.59 -8.67 -16.94
C ARG A 152 18.11 -8.86 -18.36
N ALA A 153 18.66 -10.02 -18.69
CA ALA A 153 19.08 -10.35 -20.05
C ALA A 153 17.93 -10.35 -21.06
N LYS A 154 16.68 -10.49 -20.60
CA LYS A 154 15.47 -10.41 -21.43
C LYS A 154 15.01 -8.97 -21.69
N GLN A 155 15.59 -7.99 -20.99
CA GLN A 155 15.23 -6.58 -21.12
C GLN A 155 15.64 -6.07 -22.49
N LYS A 156 14.67 -5.57 -23.28
CA LYS A 156 14.97 -4.85 -24.51
C LYS A 156 15.68 -3.52 -24.22
N LYS A 157 16.53 -3.09 -25.15
CA LYS A 157 17.17 -1.77 -25.12
C LYS A 157 16.13 -0.67 -25.31
N GLU A 158 16.43 0.56 -24.90
CA GLU A 158 15.51 1.71 -25.03
C GLU A 158 14.96 1.88 -26.45
N GLU A 159 15.79 1.68 -27.47
CA GLU A 159 15.44 1.79 -28.89
C GLU A 159 14.39 0.77 -29.36
N ASP A 160 14.35 -0.41 -28.74
CA ASP A 160 13.44 -1.52 -29.10
C ASP A 160 12.18 -1.58 -28.21
N MET A 161 12.07 -0.65 -27.26
CA MET A 161 10.96 -0.60 -26.30
C MET A 161 9.79 0.21 -26.85
N GLU A 162 8.58 -0.32 -26.64
CA GLU A 162 7.36 0.32 -27.12
C GLU A 162 6.71 1.17 -26.04
N MET A 163 6.32 2.41 -26.40
CA MET A 163 5.63 3.31 -25.47
C MET A 163 4.13 3.01 -25.48
N ILE A 164 3.56 2.73 -24.31
CA ILE A 164 2.13 2.56 -24.15
C ILE A 164 1.54 3.67 -23.28
N SER A 165 0.40 4.21 -23.73
CA SER A 165 -0.32 5.31 -23.06
C SER A 165 -1.65 4.87 -22.45
N ASN A 166 -2.17 3.71 -22.85
CA ASN A 166 -3.41 3.14 -22.32
C ASN A 166 -3.16 1.68 -21.96
N LEU A 167 -3.71 1.25 -20.82
CA LEU A 167 -3.69 -0.13 -20.36
C LEU A 167 -5.07 -0.50 -19.83
N THR A 168 -5.56 -1.66 -20.21
CA THR A 168 -6.70 -2.26 -19.52
C THR A 168 -6.23 -2.96 -18.24
N ILE A 169 -7.14 -3.11 -17.28
CA ILE A 169 -6.85 -3.89 -16.07
C ILE A 169 -6.44 -5.33 -16.39
N HIS A 170 -6.97 -5.94 -17.46
CA HIS A 170 -6.64 -7.30 -17.85
C HIS A 170 -5.18 -7.42 -18.34
N GLU A 171 -4.74 -6.49 -19.18
CA GLU A 171 -3.34 -6.43 -19.62
C GLU A 171 -2.39 -6.20 -18.44
N MET A 172 -2.77 -5.31 -17.50
CA MET A 172 -2.00 -5.09 -16.28
C MET A 172 -1.87 -6.36 -15.44
N PHE A 173 -2.98 -7.10 -15.24
CA PHE A 173 -2.94 -8.39 -14.54
C PHE A 173 -2.05 -9.40 -15.25
N LYS A 174 -2.14 -9.51 -16.58
CA LYS A 174 -1.30 -10.41 -17.38
C LYS A 174 0.20 -10.09 -17.20
N MET A 175 0.56 -8.81 -17.23
CA MET A 175 1.94 -8.37 -16.94
C MET A 175 2.37 -8.74 -15.52
N CYS A 176 1.48 -8.59 -14.53
CA CYS A 176 1.75 -9.00 -13.16
C CYS A 176 1.95 -10.52 -13.03
N GLU A 177 1.12 -11.35 -13.68
CA GLU A 177 1.28 -12.80 -13.68
C GLU A 177 2.67 -13.21 -14.15
N ASP A 178 3.10 -12.67 -15.29
CA ASP A 178 4.40 -13.00 -15.86
C ASP A 178 5.52 -12.58 -14.90
N GLN A 179 5.45 -11.38 -14.33
CA GLN A 179 6.42 -10.88 -13.34
C GLN A 179 6.45 -11.73 -12.06
N MET A 180 5.29 -12.17 -11.57
CA MET A 180 5.19 -13.03 -10.39
C MET A 180 5.93 -14.36 -10.57
N LEU A 181 5.83 -14.98 -11.76
CA LEU A 181 6.53 -16.24 -12.04
C LEU A 181 8.05 -16.07 -12.03
N ILE A 182 8.55 -14.93 -12.52
CA ILE A 182 9.98 -14.63 -12.43
C ILE A 182 10.43 -14.42 -11.00
N ILE A 183 9.67 -13.69 -10.20
CA ILE A 183 10.07 -13.38 -8.82
C ILE A 183 10.03 -14.65 -7.98
N ALA A 184 9.06 -15.53 -8.24
CA ALA A 184 9.04 -16.86 -7.66
C ALA A 184 10.31 -17.66 -8.02
N ALA A 185 10.73 -17.63 -9.28
CA ALA A 185 11.97 -18.28 -9.70
C ALA A 185 13.21 -17.67 -9.03
N TRP A 186 13.28 -16.33 -8.94
CA TRP A 186 14.37 -15.63 -8.28
C TRP A 186 14.48 -15.98 -6.78
N LEU A 187 13.36 -16.02 -6.05
CA LEU A 187 13.33 -16.48 -4.65
C LEU A 187 13.76 -17.95 -4.52
N ALA A 188 13.36 -18.80 -5.47
CA ALA A 188 13.69 -20.22 -5.45
C ALA A 188 15.21 -20.50 -5.59
N HIS A 189 15.99 -19.56 -6.13
CA HIS A 189 17.46 -19.66 -6.19
C HIS A 189 18.14 -19.45 -4.83
N CYS A 190 17.45 -18.88 -3.83
CA CYS A 190 18.00 -18.62 -2.51
C CYS A 190 18.07 -19.90 -1.66
N PRO A 191 19.26 -20.33 -1.18
CA PRO A 191 19.41 -21.47 -0.27
C PRO A 191 18.54 -21.38 1.00
N TYR A 192 18.47 -20.20 1.61
CA TYR A 192 17.73 -20.01 2.86
C TYR A 192 16.23 -20.02 2.65
N PHE A 193 15.77 -19.58 1.48
CA PHE A 193 14.36 -19.71 1.10
C PHE A 193 13.93 -21.17 1.04
N GLN A 194 14.82 -22.08 0.63
CA GLN A 194 14.55 -23.53 0.61
C GLN A 194 14.55 -24.19 2.00
N LYS A 195 15.03 -23.50 3.05
CA LYS A 195 14.94 -23.97 4.45
C LYS A 195 13.54 -23.75 5.05
N LEU A 196 12.72 -22.92 4.42
CA LEU A 196 11.35 -22.65 4.81
C LEU A 196 10.41 -23.77 4.36
N GLU A 197 9.33 -23.97 5.12
CA GLU A 197 8.28 -24.89 4.73
C GLU A 197 7.56 -24.43 3.45
N SER A 198 6.88 -25.34 2.75
CA SER A 198 6.15 -24.99 1.50
C SER A 198 5.12 -23.87 1.72
N SER A 199 4.40 -23.91 2.84
CA SER A 199 3.43 -22.90 3.25
C SER A 199 4.09 -21.55 3.53
N GLU A 200 5.21 -21.55 4.25
CA GLU A 200 6.00 -20.35 4.58
C GLU A 200 6.59 -19.70 3.32
N ARG A 201 7.12 -20.49 2.39
CA ARG A 201 7.63 -20.00 1.09
C ARG A 201 6.56 -19.24 0.32
N TYR A 202 5.35 -19.78 0.25
CA TYR A 202 4.26 -19.13 -0.45
C TYR A 202 3.77 -17.85 0.26
N ARG A 203 3.67 -17.88 1.59
CA ARG A 203 3.36 -16.67 2.38
C ARG A 203 4.41 -15.58 2.20
N MET A 204 5.69 -15.94 2.25
CA MET A 204 6.79 -15.01 2.01
C MET A 204 6.71 -14.41 0.61
N PHE A 205 6.46 -15.22 -0.41
CA PHE A 205 6.26 -14.73 -1.77
C PHE A 205 5.16 -13.65 -1.83
N LYS A 206 3.99 -13.87 -1.21
CA LYS A 206 2.89 -12.90 -1.18
C LYS A 206 3.30 -11.54 -0.60
N VAL A 207 4.11 -11.55 0.46
CA VAL A 207 4.62 -10.32 1.10
C VAL A 207 5.59 -9.55 0.19
N VAL A 208 6.46 -10.26 -0.55
CA VAL A 208 7.64 -9.61 -1.16
C VAL A 208 7.51 -9.31 -2.65
N TRP A 209 6.67 -10.03 -3.40
CA TRP A 209 6.76 -10.00 -4.86
C TRP A 209 6.50 -8.61 -5.44
N ASN A 210 5.48 -7.88 -4.98
CA ASN A 210 5.09 -6.63 -5.64
C ASN A 210 6.03 -5.46 -5.29
N VAL A 211 6.59 -5.46 -4.09
CA VAL A 211 7.60 -4.47 -3.69
C VAL A 211 8.95 -4.76 -4.36
N TRP A 212 9.34 -6.02 -4.47
CA TRP A 212 10.52 -6.45 -5.22
C TRP A 212 10.40 -6.00 -6.68
N ARG A 213 9.27 -6.29 -7.33
CA ARG A 213 8.97 -5.90 -8.71
C ARG A 213 9.14 -4.40 -8.90
N ARG A 214 8.47 -3.59 -8.08
CA ARG A 214 8.50 -2.14 -8.23
C ARG A 214 9.90 -1.57 -8.03
N PHE A 215 10.63 -2.06 -7.04
CA PHE A 215 11.98 -1.56 -6.78
C PHE A 215 12.94 -1.89 -7.91
N GLU A 216 12.90 -3.13 -8.41
CA GLU A 216 13.72 -3.57 -9.54
C GLU A 216 13.37 -2.81 -10.83
N ARG A 217 12.08 -2.58 -11.12
CA ARG A 217 11.63 -1.80 -12.29
C ARG A 217 12.01 -0.32 -12.20
N VAL A 218 12.02 0.29 -11.00
CA VAL A 218 12.53 1.66 -10.82
C VAL A 218 13.99 1.74 -11.20
N GLU A 219 14.81 0.80 -10.71
CA GLU A 219 16.23 0.82 -11.03
C GLU A 219 16.50 0.53 -12.50
N MET A 220 15.80 -0.43 -13.10
CA MET A 220 15.88 -0.69 -14.54
C MET A 220 15.51 0.55 -15.36
N SER A 221 14.44 1.25 -14.98
CA SER A 221 14.03 2.49 -15.65
C SER A 221 15.11 3.58 -15.56
N VAL A 222 15.77 3.72 -14.41
CA VAL A 222 16.88 4.65 -14.23
C VAL A 222 18.08 4.27 -15.10
N GLN A 223 18.42 2.98 -15.15
CA GLN A 223 19.50 2.49 -16.00
C GLN A 223 19.23 2.73 -17.49
N MET A 224 18.00 2.49 -17.93
CA MET A 224 17.62 2.62 -19.34
C MET A 224 17.51 4.08 -19.79
N PHE A 225 16.80 4.92 -19.04
CA PHE A 225 16.42 6.26 -19.50
C PHE A 225 17.30 7.38 -18.91
N GLY A 226 18.20 7.03 -17.99
CA GLY A 226 19.15 7.94 -17.37
C GLY A 226 18.53 9.03 -16.49
N ARG A 227 19.37 9.99 -16.09
CA ARG A 227 19.07 11.09 -15.15
C ARG A 227 18.03 12.11 -15.66
N LYS A 228 17.59 12.02 -16.92
CA LYS A 228 16.68 12.99 -17.58
C LYS A 228 15.20 12.79 -17.25
N THR A 229 14.88 11.97 -16.25
CA THR A 229 13.51 11.59 -15.88
C THR A 229 13.01 12.20 -14.55
N PRO A 230 13.16 13.51 -14.24
CA PRO A 230 12.34 14.11 -13.18
C PRO A 230 10.85 13.93 -13.50
N GLY A 231 10.00 13.85 -12.46
CA GLY A 231 8.60 13.36 -12.50
C GLY A 231 7.66 13.88 -13.61
N ARG A 232 8.02 14.95 -14.35
CA ARG A 232 7.26 15.45 -15.51
C ARG A 232 7.57 14.74 -16.85
N VAL A 233 8.74 14.10 -16.99
CA VAL A 233 9.18 13.38 -18.22
C VAL A 233 9.55 11.91 -17.90
N MET A 234 9.07 11.40 -16.77
CA MET A 234 9.42 10.07 -16.28
C MET A 234 9.02 8.97 -17.27
N LYS A 235 10.01 8.37 -17.93
CA LYS A 235 9.85 7.07 -18.61
C LYS A 235 10.03 5.97 -17.58
N PHE A 236 9.09 5.04 -17.52
CA PHE A 236 9.12 3.90 -16.60
C PHE A 236 8.94 2.59 -17.37
N ALA A 237 9.92 1.70 -17.30
CA ALA A 237 9.87 0.37 -17.89
C ALA A 237 8.92 -0.50 -17.05
N ILE A 238 7.72 -0.78 -17.57
CA ILE A 238 6.71 -1.56 -16.85
C ILE A 238 6.99 -3.07 -16.93
N ASN A 239 7.62 -3.52 -18.02
CA ASN A 239 8.11 -4.87 -18.25
C ASN A 239 9.30 -4.86 -19.23
N GLU A 240 9.64 -6.00 -19.81
CA GLU A 240 10.76 -6.19 -20.73
C GLU A 240 10.52 -5.65 -22.16
N LYS A 241 9.28 -5.26 -22.49
CA LYS A 241 8.86 -4.82 -23.84
C LYS A 241 8.36 -3.38 -23.89
N PHE A 242 7.71 -2.92 -22.82
CA PHE A 242 6.95 -1.69 -22.81
C PHE A 242 7.48 -0.71 -21.75
N TYR A 243 7.39 0.57 -22.09
CA TYR A 243 7.55 1.66 -21.13
C TYR A 243 6.36 2.60 -21.17
N VAL A 244 6.16 3.30 -20.05
CA VAL A 244 5.06 4.23 -19.84
C VAL A 244 5.60 5.60 -19.48
N THR A 245 4.77 6.63 -19.69
CA THR A 245 5.07 8.01 -19.30
C THR A 245 4.07 8.48 -18.23
N PRO A 246 4.20 9.69 -17.67
CA PRO A 246 3.19 10.19 -16.75
C PRO A 246 1.82 10.31 -17.40
N LYS A 247 1.66 10.23 -18.73
CA LYS A 247 0.36 10.29 -19.41
C LYS A 247 -0.39 8.94 -19.43
N LEU A 248 0.15 7.89 -18.82
CA LEU A 248 -0.50 6.57 -18.77
C LEU A 248 -1.91 6.67 -18.17
N SER A 249 -2.88 6.12 -18.90
CA SER A 249 -4.24 5.85 -18.45
C SER A 249 -4.41 4.35 -18.20
N ILE A 250 -4.94 3.97 -17.05
CA ILE A 250 -5.28 2.57 -16.74
C ILE A 250 -6.79 2.48 -16.61
N ASP A 251 -7.44 1.76 -17.52
CA ASP A 251 -8.86 1.47 -17.45
C ASP A 251 -9.12 0.38 -16.41
N ILE A 252 -9.61 0.82 -15.26
CA ILE A 252 -10.01 -0.01 -14.12
C ILE A 252 -11.54 -0.18 -14.02
N SER A 253 -12.31 0.28 -15.01
CA SER A 253 -13.79 0.23 -14.99
C SER A 253 -14.34 -1.18 -14.75
N LYS A 254 -13.61 -2.22 -15.16
CA LYS A 254 -13.99 -3.61 -14.92
C LYS A 254 -13.88 -4.05 -13.46
N ILE A 255 -13.18 -3.32 -12.59
CA ILE A 255 -12.96 -3.70 -11.18
C ILE A 255 -13.46 -2.66 -10.18
N THR A 256 -14.04 -1.55 -10.64
CA THR A 256 -14.62 -0.52 -9.76
C THR A 256 -15.85 0.11 -10.41
N ASP A 257 -16.89 0.35 -9.59
CA ASP A 257 -18.07 1.14 -9.98
C ASP A 257 -17.85 2.64 -9.72
N TRP A 258 -16.73 3.01 -9.10
CA TRP A 258 -16.43 4.41 -8.81
C TRP A 258 -16.19 5.17 -10.12
N PRO A 259 -16.71 6.40 -10.26
CA PRO A 259 -16.50 7.18 -11.47
C PRO A 259 -15.00 7.36 -11.70
N LEU A 260 -14.52 7.19 -12.93
CA LEU A 260 -13.09 7.31 -13.26
C LEU A 260 -12.54 8.73 -13.00
N SER A 261 -13.41 9.72 -12.81
CA SER A 261 -13.10 11.07 -12.31
C SER A 261 -12.93 11.16 -10.79
N ALA A 262 -13.10 10.06 -10.05
CA ALA A 262 -12.76 9.93 -8.63
C ALA A 262 -11.23 9.88 -8.47
N THR A 263 -10.60 11.01 -8.79
CA THR A 263 -9.16 11.26 -8.78
C THR A 263 -8.51 10.88 -7.45
N PHE A 264 -9.27 10.81 -6.37
CA PHE A 264 -8.76 10.49 -5.03
C PHE A 264 -8.15 9.08 -4.95
N MET A 265 -8.93 8.02 -5.17
CA MET A 265 -8.44 6.64 -5.01
C MET A 265 -7.50 6.22 -6.16
N GLY A 266 -7.89 6.52 -7.41
CA GLY A 266 -7.04 6.25 -8.57
C GLY A 266 -5.72 7.04 -8.55
N GLY A 267 -5.76 8.28 -8.07
CA GLY A 267 -4.58 9.13 -7.88
C GLY A 267 -3.63 8.56 -6.82
N MET A 268 -4.12 8.08 -5.68
CA MET A 268 -3.27 7.50 -4.63
C MET A 268 -2.44 6.29 -5.11
N PHE A 269 -3.01 5.42 -5.95
CA PHE A 269 -2.27 4.28 -6.51
C PHE A 269 -1.21 4.71 -7.54
N ARG A 270 -1.55 5.64 -8.44
CA ARG A 270 -0.61 6.20 -9.43
C ARG A 270 0.51 6.99 -8.77
N ASP A 271 0.19 7.71 -7.70
CA ASP A 271 1.15 8.48 -6.91
C ASP A 271 2.14 7.60 -6.18
N SER A 272 1.78 6.35 -5.84
CA SER A 272 2.68 5.43 -5.15
C SER A 272 3.92 5.08 -5.97
N VAL A 273 3.76 4.76 -7.27
CA VAL A 273 4.89 4.41 -8.15
C VAL A 273 5.72 5.65 -8.47
N ARG A 274 5.05 6.78 -8.73
CA ARG A 274 5.69 8.08 -8.95
C ARG A 274 6.52 8.50 -7.74
N LYS A 275 5.96 8.43 -6.54
CA LYS A 275 6.63 8.76 -5.27
C LYS A 275 7.84 7.85 -5.01
N LEU A 276 7.72 6.56 -5.32
CA LEU A 276 8.86 5.63 -5.25
C LEU A 276 9.97 6.08 -6.21
N PHE A 277 9.65 6.30 -7.49
CA PHE A 277 10.62 6.74 -8.48
C PHE A 277 11.26 8.09 -8.11
N GLU A 278 10.48 9.07 -7.66
CA GLU A 278 10.99 10.39 -7.26
C GLU A 278 11.92 10.31 -6.04
N GLN A 279 11.60 9.46 -5.06
CA GLN A 279 12.42 9.35 -3.84
C GLN A 279 13.68 8.49 -4.01
N THR A 280 13.65 7.46 -4.86
CA THR A 280 14.79 6.54 -5.02
C THR A 280 15.53 6.70 -6.34
N GLY A 281 14.86 7.14 -7.40
CA GLY A 281 15.41 7.15 -8.76
C GLY A 281 16.65 8.03 -8.91
N VAL A 282 16.61 9.25 -8.35
CA VAL A 282 17.79 10.15 -8.35
C VAL A 282 18.96 9.52 -7.59
N GLN A 283 18.71 8.94 -6.42
CA GLN A 283 19.76 8.30 -5.63
C GLN A 283 20.38 7.11 -6.36
N LEU A 284 19.57 6.27 -6.99
CA LEU A 284 20.02 5.15 -7.82
C LEU A 284 20.86 5.65 -9.02
N ALA A 285 20.44 6.75 -9.66
CA ALA A 285 21.13 7.32 -10.82
C ALA A 285 22.50 7.95 -10.49
N TYR A 286 22.69 8.42 -9.25
CA TYR A 286 23.99 8.89 -8.77
C TYR A 286 24.84 7.75 -8.18
N LEU A 287 24.21 6.76 -7.54
CA LEU A 287 24.91 5.66 -6.89
C LEU A 287 25.42 4.64 -7.90
N GLU A 288 24.69 4.44 -9.00
CA GLU A 288 24.96 3.49 -10.07
C GLU A 288 25.28 2.11 -9.48
N PRO A 289 24.30 1.47 -8.82
CA PRO A 289 24.51 0.20 -8.16
C PRO A 289 24.88 -0.89 -9.19
N SER A 290 25.82 -1.74 -8.83
CA SER A 290 26.10 -2.94 -9.63
C SER A 290 24.94 -3.93 -9.53
N SER A 291 24.86 -4.89 -10.46
CA SER A 291 23.88 -5.98 -10.37
C SER A 291 23.96 -6.73 -9.03
N MET A 292 25.18 -6.91 -8.51
CA MET A 292 25.42 -7.52 -7.19
C MET A 292 24.85 -6.69 -6.05
N GLU A 293 25.05 -5.36 -6.09
CA GLU A 293 24.51 -4.44 -5.08
C GLU A 293 22.98 -4.34 -5.16
N MET A 294 22.41 -4.42 -6.37
CA MET A 294 20.96 -4.51 -6.56
C MET A 294 20.38 -5.82 -6.03
N ALA A 295 21.03 -6.95 -6.31
CA ALA A 295 20.64 -8.25 -5.75
C ALA A 295 20.68 -8.21 -4.20
N TYR A 296 21.72 -7.60 -3.62
CA TYR A 296 21.80 -7.38 -2.18
C TYR A 296 20.63 -6.54 -1.66
N MET A 297 20.38 -5.36 -2.23
CA MET A 297 19.29 -4.48 -1.78
C MET A 297 17.90 -5.11 -1.92
N LEU A 298 17.64 -5.81 -3.03
CA LEU A 298 16.39 -6.55 -3.24
C LEU A 298 16.22 -7.68 -2.22
N SER A 299 17.29 -8.40 -1.92
CA SER A 299 17.28 -9.47 -0.91
C SER A 299 17.05 -8.91 0.48
N GLN A 300 17.79 -7.88 0.86
CA GLN A 300 17.67 -7.21 2.15
C GLN A 300 16.24 -6.70 2.38
N LEU A 301 15.66 -6.03 1.38
CA LEU A 301 14.27 -5.59 1.42
C LEU A 301 13.30 -6.76 1.61
N SER A 302 13.46 -7.84 0.84
CA SER A 302 12.57 -9.00 0.86
C SER A 302 12.57 -9.69 2.23
N TRP A 303 13.75 -9.99 2.77
CA TRP A 303 13.89 -10.69 4.04
C TRP A 303 13.51 -9.81 5.23
N GLN A 304 13.77 -8.50 5.19
CA GLN A 304 13.31 -7.59 6.24
C GLN A 304 11.79 -7.48 6.30
N LEU A 305 11.11 -7.46 5.15
CA LEU A 305 9.64 -7.42 5.11
C LEU A 305 9.04 -8.77 5.51
N ALA A 306 9.58 -9.87 4.98
CA ALA A 306 9.09 -11.21 5.28
C ALA A 306 9.26 -11.58 6.76
N GLY A 307 10.44 -11.34 7.34
CA GLY A 307 10.69 -11.59 8.77
C GLY A 307 9.73 -10.79 9.65
N GLN A 308 9.53 -9.49 9.35
CA GLN A 308 8.60 -8.65 10.10
C GLN A 308 7.13 -9.06 9.96
N ALA A 309 6.72 -9.53 8.79
CA ALA A 309 5.33 -9.89 8.53
C ALA A 309 4.96 -11.28 9.07
N LEU A 310 5.87 -12.26 8.95
CA LEU A 310 5.58 -13.67 9.24
C LEU A 310 6.10 -14.14 10.60
N GLN A 311 7.11 -13.46 11.16
CA GLN A 311 7.69 -13.76 12.48
C GLN A 311 8.18 -15.21 12.61
N GLY A 312 8.49 -15.66 13.84
CA GLY A 312 8.88 -17.04 14.14
C GLY A 312 10.09 -17.51 13.32
N LYS A 313 10.01 -18.74 12.80
CA LYS A 313 11.08 -19.37 11.99
C LYS A 313 11.49 -18.54 10.77
N VAL A 314 10.55 -17.80 10.16
CA VAL A 314 10.88 -16.91 9.04
C VAL A 314 11.79 -15.78 9.51
N MET A 315 11.56 -15.21 10.70
CA MET A 315 12.44 -14.18 11.27
C MET A 315 13.83 -14.72 11.54
N GLU A 316 13.95 -15.89 12.19
CA GLU A 316 15.25 -16.52 12.50
C GLU A 316 16.07 -16.77 11.23
N ILE A 317 15.44 -17.34 10.18
CA ILE A 317 16.09 -17.56 8.89
C ILE A 317 16.42 -16.24 8.19
N SER A 318 15.58 -15.20 8.36
CA SER A 318 15.83 -13.88 7.81
C SER A 318 17.09 -13.24 8.38
N GLU A 319 17.33 -13.37 9.69
CA GLU A 319 18.50 -12.80 10.36
C GLU A 319 19.79 -13.49 9.88
N LEU A 320 19.82 -14.83 9.87
CA LEU A 320 20.95 -15.61 9.38
C LEU A 320 21.27 -15.31 7.90
N GLN A 321 20.23 -15.22 7.07
CA GLN A 321 20.39 -14.85 5.66
C GLN A 321 20.98 -13.44 5.51
N GLN A 322 20.49 -12.47 6.27
CA GLN A 322 20.95 -11.07 6.15
C GLN A 322 22.40 -10.91 6.59
N GLU A 323 22.83 -11.66 7.60
CA GLU A 323 24.23 -11.74 8.04
C GLU A 323 25.12 -12.28 6.89
N GLU A 324 24.76 -13.44 6.31
CA GLU A 324 25.55 -14.00 5.19
C GLU A 324 25.57 -13.06 3.97
N LEU A 325 24.45 -12.39 3.65
CA LEU A 325 24.41 -11.43 2.54
C LEU A 325 25.37 -10.26 2.78
N ALA A 326 25.48 -9.77 4.02
CA ALA A 326 26.40 -8.70 4.37
C ALA A 326 27.86 -9.15 4.21
N ASP A 327 28.20 -10.35 4.67
CA ASP A 327 29.54 -10.94 4.52
C ASP A 327 29.90 -11.19 3.05
N ASN A 328 28.95 -11.70 2.27
CA ASN A 328 29.14 -11.92 0.83
C ASN A 328 29.41 -10.59 0.10
N LEU A 329 28.66 -9.53 0.42
CA LEU A 329 28.87 -8.21 -0.16
C LEU A 329 30.20 -7.58 0.30
N HIS A 330 30.55 -7.75 1.58
CA HIS A 330 31.85 -7.32 2.12
C HIS A 330 33.00 -7.94 1.34
N HIS A 331 32.96 -9.27 1.16
CA HIS A 331 33.97 -10.01 0.40
C HIS A 331 34.05 -9.53 -1.05
N HIS A 332 32.91 -9.26 -1.71
CA HIS A 332 32.87 -8.69 -3.06
C HIS A 332 33.60 -7.33 -3.15
N TYR A 333 33.40 -6.44 -2.17
CA TYR A 333 34.09 -5.15 -2.16
C TYR A 333 35.60 -5.27 -1.97
N LEU A 334 36.05 -6.16 -1.08
CA LEU A 334 37.46 -6.37 -0.81
C LEU A 334 38.19 -7.05 -1.97
N GLN A 335 37.66 -8.18 -2.46
CA GLN A 335 38.37 -9.02 -3.43
C GLN A 335 38.20 -8.51 -4.86
N ILE A 336 36.97 -8.22 -5.28
CA ILE A 336 36.65 -7.96 -6.69
C ILE A 336 36.81 -6.47 -6.99
N LYS A 337 36.26 -5.60 -6.15
CA LYS A 337 36.32 -4.14 -6.39
C LYS A 337 37.56 -3.48 -5.80
N ARG A 338 38.36 -4.18 -4.98
CA ARG A 338 39.53 -3.65 -4.26
C ARG A 338 39.25 -2.32 -3.55
N ARG A 339 38.04 -2.15 -3.02
CA ARG A 339 37.62 -0.95 -2.29
C ARG A 339 37.76 -1.20 -0.79
N SER A 340 38.76 -0.61 -0.17
CA SER A 340 38.94 -0.69 1.30
C SER A 340 37.91 0.16 2.06
N ASN A 341 37.49 1.31 1.51
CA ASN A 341 36.50 2.19 2.12
C ASN A 341 35.18 2.20 1.34
N TYR A 342 34.31 1.20 1.60
CA TYR A 342 32.98 1.08 0.99
C TYR A 342 31.83 1.37 1.97
N ALA A 343 32.11 1.67 3.24
CA ALA A 343 31.10 1.87 4.28
C ALA A 343 30.09 2.99 3.91
N GLY A 344 30.59 4.12 3.41
CA GLY A 344 29.72 5.22 2.94
C GLY A 344 28.82 4.82 1.75
N ARG A 345 29.25 3.85 0.94
CA ARG A 345 28.41 3.29 -0.14
C ARG A 345 27.34 2.38 0.42
N LEU A 346 27.68 1.53 1.39
CA LEU A 346 26.72 0.64 2.06
C LEU A 346 25.61 1.44 2.76
N VAL A 347 25.97 2.52 3.45
CA VAL A 347 24.99 3.43 4.07
C VAL A 347 24.00 3.99 3.03
N LYS A 348 24.48 4.36 1.84
CA LYS A 348 23.62 4.84 0.74
C LYS A 348 22.71 3.74 0.19
N LEU A 349 23.21 2.52 0.00
CA LEU A 349 22.41 1.37 -0.43
C LEU A 349 21.28 1.10 0.59
N MET A 350 21.62 1.03 1.87
CA MET A 350 20.66 0.77 2.94
C MET A 350 19.65 1.91 3.12
N SER A 351 20.07 3.16 2.91
CA SER A 351 19.16 4.31 2.90
C SER A 351 18.05 4.14 1.84
N ILE A 352 18.41 3.71 0.63
CA ILE A 352 17.44 3.42 -0.45
C ILE A 352 16.50 2.29 -0.02
N VAL A 353 17.02 1.17 0.49
CA VAL A 353 16.21 0.03 0.98
C VAL A 353 15.18 0.49 2.02
N ASN A 354 15.60 1.33 2.98
CA ASN A 354 14.73 1.85 4.03
C ASN A 354 13.65 2.80 3.49
N ILE A 355 13.96 3.61 2.46
CA ILE A 355 12.97 4.44 1.77
C ILE A 355 11.91 3.56 1.11
N VAL A 356 12.32 2.53 0.36
CA VAL A 356 11.41 1.60 -0.32
C VAL A 356 10.52 0.89 0.71
N LYS A 357 11.10 0.41 1.80
CA LYS A 357 10.38 -0.24 2.90
C LYS A 357 9.33 0.67 3.55
N ARG A 358 9.66 1.94 3.81
CA ARG A 358 8.70 2.91 4.33
C ARG A 358 7.54 3.14 3.36
N LEU A 359 7.85 3.34 2.07
CA LEU A 359 6.84 3.53 1.04
C LEU A 359 5.93 2.31 0.84
N GLN A 360 6.45 1.10 1.09
CA GLN A 360 5.65 -0.12 1.12
C GLN A 360 4.61 -0.09 2.24
N ILE A 361 5.02 0.27 3.46
CA ILE A 361 4.13 0.35 4.62
C ILE A 361 3.04 1.40 4.39
N GLU A 362 3.38 2.56 3.82
CA GLU A 362 2.38 3.59 3.47
C GLU A 362 1.36 3.09 2.45
N ARG A 363 1.81 2.34 1.44
CA ARG A 363 0.93 1.80 0.39
C ARG A 363 -0.04 0.75 0.93
N ARG A 364 0.39 -0.07 1.88
CA ARG A 364 -0.50 -1.02 2.58
C ARG A 364 -1.71 -0.31 3.16
N ILE A 365 -1.51 0.84 3.81
CA ILE A 365 -2.60 1.66 4.37
C ILE A 365 -3.57 2.10 3.26
N THR A 366 -3.06 2.52 2.09
CA THR A 366 -3.90 2.90 0.94
C THR A 366 -4.72 1.73 0.40
N VAL A 367 -4.15 0.53 0.31
CA VAL A 367 -4.86 -0.69 -0.14
C VAL A 367 -5.94 -1.06 0.87
N GLU A 368 -5.65 -1.02 2.17
CA GLU A 368 -6.64 -1.27 3.22
C GLU A 368 -7.79 -0.25 3.17
N LEU A 369 -7.49 1.03 2.96
CA LEU A 369 -8.53 2.04 2.74
C LEU A 369 -9.38 1.72 1.51
N ALA A 370 -8.79 1.22 0.42
CA ALA A 370 -9.55 0.79 -0.76
C ALA A 370 -10.52 -0.36 -0.47
N HIS A 371 -10.14 -1.29 0.41
CA HIS A 371 -11.05 -2.33 0.88
C HIS A 371 -12.15 -1.78 1.78
N VAL A 372 -11.82 -0.90 2.73
CA VAL A 372 -12.80 -0.28 3.66
C VAL A 372 -13.88 0.52 2.92
N PHE A 373 -13.52 1.17 1.80
CA PHE A 373 -14.45 1.96 1.00
C PHE A 373 -15.09 1.18 -0.17
N ASP A 374 -14.95 -0.15 -0.20
CA ASP A 374 -15.45 -1.01 -1.30
C ASP A 374 -15.09 -0.45 -2.68
N PHE A 375 -13.85 0.03 -2.81
CA PHE A 375 -13.37 0.59 -4.08
C PHE A 375 -13.33 -0.47 -5.17
N PHE A 376 -12.99 -1.71 -4.81
CA PHE A 376 -12.98 -2.84 -5.73
C PHE A 376 -14.31 -3.61 -5.67
N ASN A 377 -14.96 -3.79 -6.83
CA ASN A 377 -16.16 -4.63 -7.00
C ASN A 377 -15.82 -6.10 -7.31
N VAL A 378 -14.55 -6.47 -7.14
CA VAL A 378 -14.01 -7.81 -7.32
C VAL A 378 -13.32 -8.31 -6.07
N GLU A 379 -13.35 -9.62 -5.85
CA GLU A 379 -12.57 -10.32 -4.84
C GLU A 379 -11.61 -11.29 -5.52
N LEU A 380 -10.47 -11.55 -4.89
CA LEU A 380 -9.52 -12.54 -5.37
C LEU A 380 -9.75 -13.85 -4.62
N SER A 381 -9.69 -14.97 -5.33
CA SER A 381 -9.69 -16.31 -4.70
C SER A 381 -8.56 -16.51 -3.68
N ASP A 382 -7.42 -15.83 -3.85
CA ASP A 382 -6.41 -15.63 -2.79
C ASP A 382 -6.39 -14.13 -2.42
N PRO A 383 -7.09 -13.74 -1.34
CA PRO A 383 -7.22 -12.35 -0.93
C PRO A 383 -5.90 -11.68 -0.59
N ASP A 384 -4.88 -12.45 -0.21
CA ASP A 384 -3.60 -11.90 0.24
C ASP A 384 -2.60 -11.71 -0.90
N MET A 385 -2.90 -12.20 -2.11
CA MET A 385 -1.96 -12.16 -3.23
C MET A 385 -1.51 -10.74 -3.59
N PHE A 386 -2.40 -9.77 -3.42
CA PHE A 386 -2.13 -8.35 -3.65
C PHE A 386 -2.31 -7.51 -2.37
N LYS A 387 -2.50 -8.16 -1.21
CA LYS A 387 -2.39 -7.47 0.08
C LYS A 387 -0.91 -7.36 0.43
N GLU A 388 -0.49 -6.12 0.52
CA GLU A 388 0.91 -5.69 0.58
C GLU A 388 1.41 -5.45 2.01
#